data_AF-A0A0L0FJP4-F1
#
_entry.id   AF-A0A0L0FJP4-F1
#
_cell.length_a   1.000
_cell.length_b   1.000
_cell.length_c   1.000
_cell.angle_alpha   90.00
_cell.angle_beta   90.00
_cell.angle_gamma   90.00
#
_symmetry.space_group_name_H-M   'P 1'
#
loop_
_entity.id
_entity.type
_entity.pdbx_description
1 polymer ?
#
loop_
_entity_poly.entity_id
_entity_poly.type
_entity_poly.pdbx_seq_one_letter_code
_entity_poly.pdbx_strand_id
1 'polypeptide(L)'
;MAGRAVLLAGPPGTGKTAIALAVSQELGVKVPFCPMVGSEVYSSEVKKTSVLMENFRRAIGLKIKEVKEVYEGVCTELTPEETENAFGGYQKTISHVVIGLKTSKGSKQLKLDPTIYDAIMKEKISVGDVIYIESSSGAVKRVGRHDAYAHEFDLEAEEYVPMPKGDVHKKREIVQDVTLHDLDMANAKPVGGQDVLSMMDQLMKPKKTEITDKLRKEINKVVDKYIDQGVAELVPGVLFIDEVHMLDIETFTYLHRALESSFAPIVIFATNRGICTI
;
A
#
# COMPACT_ATOMS: atom_id res chain seq x y z
N MET A 1 -9.42 -17.64 -15.62
CA MET A 1 -10.89 -17.53 -15.60
C MET A 1 -11.27 -16.10 -15.16
N ALA A 2 -10.89 -15.08 -15.93
CA ALA A 2 -11.28 -13.70 -15.63
C ALA A 2 -12.69 -13.41 -16.15
N GLY A 3 -13.37 -12.41 -15.59
CA GLY A 3 -14.55 -11.84 -16.24
C GLY A 3 -15.87 -12.58 -16.05
N ARG A 4 -16.01 -13.38 -15.00
CA ARG A 4 -17.28 -14.05 -14.69
C ARG A 4 -18.15 -13.20 -13.78
N ALA A 5 -19.45 -13.25 -14.04
CA ALA A 5 -20.47 -12.62 -13.21
C ALA A 5 -21.39 -13.66 -12.56
N VAL A 6 -21.79 -13.39 -11.33
CA VAL A 6 -22.79 -14.15 -10.56
C VAL A 6 -23.92 -13.20 -10.20
N LEU A 7 -25.17 -13.63 -10.35
CA LEU A 7 -26.34 -12.85 -9.94
C LEU A 7 -27.05 -13.49 -8.75
N LEU A 8 -27.15 -12.75 -7.65
CA LEU A 8 -27.96 -13.07 -6.48
C LEU A 8 -29.31 -12.37 -6.62
N ALA A 9 -30.35 -13.13 -6.93
CA ALA A 9 -31.71 -12.63 -7.06
C ALA A 9 -32.60 -13.19 -5.95
N GLY A 10 -33.46 -12.34 -5.37
CA GLY A 10 -34.44 -12.75 -4.38
C GLY A 10 -35.05 -11.57 -3.64
N PRO A 11 -36.16 -11.76 -2.90
CA PRO A 11 -36.83 -10.68 -2.15
C PRO A 11 -35.89 -9.90 -1.21
N PRO A 12 -36.25 -8.67 -0.79
CA PRO A 12 -35.55 -7.96 0.28
C PRO A 12 -35.45 -8.83 1.55
N GLY A 13 -34.34 -8.72 2.28
CA GLY A 13 -34.16 -9.44 3.54
C GLY A 13 -33.80 -10.93 3.44
N THR A 14 -33.62 -11.50 2.24
CA THR A 14 -33.29 -12.93 2.07
C THR A 14 -31.79 -13.26 2.10
N GLY A 15 -30.97 -12.40 2.71
CA GLY A 15 -29.56 -12.70 2.96
C GLY A 15 -28.60 -12.58 1.76
N LYS A 16 -28.97 -11.95 0.64
CA LYS A 16 -28.07 -11.77 -0.53
C LYS A 16 -26.74 -11.09 -0.15
N THR A 17 -26.82 -9.95 0.53
CA THR A 17 -25.64 -9.22 1.03
C THR A 17 -24.89 -10.03 2.08
N ALA A 18 -25.59 -10.80 2.92
CA ALA A 18 -24.97 -11.68 3.90
C ALA A 18 -24.14 -12.80 3.25
N ILE A 19 -24.64 -13.39 2.16
CA ILE A 19 -23.89 -14.37 1.36
C ILE A 19 -22.63 -13.72 0.76
N ALA A 20 -22.75 -12.51 0.19
CA ALA A 20 -21.59 -11.81 -0.37
C ALA A 20 -20.52 -11.50 0.70
N LEU A 21 -20.93 -11.07 1.89
CA LEU A 21 -20.02 -10.85 3.02
C LEU A 21 -19.42 -12.16 3.55
N ALA A 22 -20.17 -13.26 3.57
CA ALA A 22 -19.65 -14.58 3.91
C ALA A 22 -18.57 -15.03 2.91
N VAL A 23 -18.78 -14.79 1.61
CA VAL A 23 -17.75 -15.03 0.58
C VAL A 23 -16.50 -14.20 0.85
N SER A 24 -16.64 -12.92 1.21
CA SER A 24 -15.50 -12.07 1.57
C SER A 24 -14.70 -12.63 2.75
N GLN A 25 -15.40 -13.08 3.80
CA GLN A 25 -14.77 -13.66 4.99
C GLN A 25 -14.04 -14.97 4.67
N GLU A 26 -14.63 -15.83 3.84
CA GLU A 26 -14.04 -17.11 3.43
C GLU A 26 -12.79 -16.92 2.55
N LEU A 27 -12.78 -15.92 1.67
CA LEU A 27 -11.62 -15.57 0.85
C LEU A 27 -10.44 -15.02 1.68
N GLY A 28 -10.73 -14.42 2.83
CA GLY A 28 -9.77 -13.85 3.76
C GLY A 28 -9.16 -12.53 3.31
N VAL A 29 -8.33 -11.93 4.17
CA VAL A 29 -7.80 -10.56 4.02
C VAL A 29 -6.85 -10.34 2.83
N LYS A 30 -6.37 -11.43 2.21
CA LYS A 30 -5.39 -11.36 1.11
C LYS A 30 -6.05 -11.23 -0.28
N VAL A 31 -7.37 -11.42 -0.36
CA VAL A 31 -8.12 -11.31 -1.61
C VAL A 31 -8.96 -10.04 -1.53
N PRO A 32 -8.79 -9.08 -2.45
CA PRO A 32 -9.60 -7.87 -2.43
C PRO A 32 -11.08 -8.16 -2.58
N PHE A 33 -11.90 -7.58 -1.71
CA PHE A 33 -13.35 -7.59 -1.81
C PHE A 33 -13.85 -6.16 -1.80
N CYS A 34 -14.44 -5.71 -2.90
CA CYS A 34 -14.90 -4.35 -3.10
C CYS A 34 -16.44 -4.33 -3.15
N PRO A 35 -17.13 -3.97 -2.06
CA PRO A 35 -18.56 -3.74 -2.09
C PRO A 35 -18.86 -2.34 -2.67
N MET A 36 -19.87 -2.25 -3.51
CA MET A 36 -20.47 -1.00 -3.98
C MET A 36 -21.98 -1.16 -4.13
N VAL A 37 -22.73 -0.07 -3.96
CA VAL A 37 -24.15 -0.03 -4.31
C VAL A 37 -24.30 0.53 -5.73
N GLY A 38 -25.24 0.01 -6.51
CA GLY A 38 -25.47 0.42 -7.90
C GLY A 38 -25.69 1.93 -8.04
N SER A 39 -26.33 2.57 -7.08
CA SER A 39 -26.56 4.02 -7.08
C SER A 39 -25.28 4.86 -6.91
N GLU A 40 -24.17 4.28 -6.42
CA GLU A 40 -22.90 4.99 -6.24
C GLU A 40 -22.23 5.42 -7.54
N VAL A 41 -22.62 4.81 -8.68
CA VAL A 41 -22.08 5.21 -10.00
C VAL A 41 -22.48 6.63 -10.38
N TYR A 42 -23.57 7.15 -9.82
CA TYR A 42 -24.06 8.50 -10.11
C TYR A 42 -23.26 9.53 -9.29
N SER A 43 -22.34 10.22 -9.97
CA SER A 43 -21.51 11.28 -9.37
C SER A 43 -21.66 12.59 -10.14
N SER A 44 -21.57 13.71 -9.43
CA SER A 44 -21.48 15.06 -10.01
C SER A 44 -20.06 15.47 -10.40
N GLU A 45 -19.04 14.77 -9.89
CA GLU A 45 -17.63 15.13 -10.09
C GLU A 45 -16.95 14.31 -11.19
N VAL A 46 -17.36 13.05 -11.35
CA VAL A 46 -16.75 12.09 -12.27
C VAL A 46 -17.81 11.31 -13.05
N LYS A 47 -17.43 10.81 -14.23
CA LYS A 47 -18.31 9.99 -15.07
C LYS A 47 -18.65 8.67 -14.38
N LYS A 48 -19.85 8.15 -14.63
CA LYS A 48 -20.32 6.85 -14.11
C LYS A 48 -19.36 5.70 -14.43
N THR A 49 -18.85 5.68 -15.66
CA THR A 49 -17.86 4.70 -16.13
C THR A 49 -16.53 4.81 -15.39
N SER A 50 -16.12 6.02 -14.99
CA SER A 50 -14.93 6.25 -14.17
C SER A 50 -15.11 5.63 -12.78
N VAL A 51 -16.28 5.81 -12.15
CA VAL A 51 -16.60 5.23 -10.82
C VAL A 51 -16.59 3.70 -10.88
N LEU A 52 -17.19 3.11 -11.91
CA LEU A 52 -17.16 1.66 -12.10
C LEU A 52 -15.73 1.17 -12.28
N MET A 53 -14.95 1.83 -13.13
CA MET A 53 -13.56 1.42 -13.37
C MET A 53 -12.71 1.50 -12.11
N GLU A 54 -12.92 2.52 -11.27
CA GLU A 54 -12.27 2.66 -9.97
C GLU A 54 -12.55 1.45 -9.08
N ASN A 55 -13.81 1.03 -8.97
CA ASN A 55 -14.21 -0.15 -8.19
C ASN A 55 -13.68 -1.46 -8.78
N PHE A 56 -13.63 -1.59 -10.12
CA PHE A 56 -12.93 -2.71 -10.77
C PHE A 56 -11.46 -2.76 -10.37
N ARG A 57 -10.77 -1.62 -10.40
CA ARG A 57 -9.34 -1.51 -10.05
C ARG A 57 -9.08 -1.83 -8.58
N ARG A 58 -10.00 -1.48 -7.67
CA ARG A 58 -9.94 -1.84 -6.25
C ARG A 58 -10.14 -3.33 -5.99
N ALA A 59 -10.96 -3.98 -6.81
CA ALA A 59 -11.21 -5.42 -6.73
C ALA A 59 -10.09 -6.27 -7.36
N ILE A 60 -9.03 -5.68 -7.90
CA ILE A 60 -7.91 -6.41 -8.49
C ILE A 60 -6.65 -6.15 -7.68
N GLY A 61 -6.15 -7.21 -7.05
CA GLY A 61 -4.92 -7.19 -6.26
C GLY A 61 -3.71 -7.60 -7.08
N LEU A 62 -2.56 -7.14 -6.63
CA LEU A 62 -1.25 -7.50 -7.11
C LEU A 62 -0.38 -7.79 -5.89
N LYS A 63 0.13 -9.02 -5.80
CA LYS A 63 1.06 -9.42 -4.78
C LYS A 63 2.47 -9.28 -5.32
N ILE A 64 3.18 -8.27 -4.87
CA ILE A 64 4.55 -7.98 -5.27
C ILE A 64 5.49 -8.64 -4.26
N LYS A 65 6.44 -9.44 -4.76
CA LYS A 65 7.49 -10.07 -3.96
C LYS A 65 8.82 -9.43 -4.29
N GLU A 66 9.37 -8.73 -3.31
CA GLU A 66 10.67 -8.07 -3.43
C GLU A 66 11.65 -8.65 -2.42
N VAL A 67 12.86 -8.94 -2.86
CA VAL A 67 13.95 -9.28 -1.94
C VAL A 67 14.73 -8.01 -1.66
N LYS A 68 14.64 -7.52 -0.43
CA LYS A 68 15.39 -6.34 0.02
C LYS A 68 16.62 -6.73 0.83
N GLU A 69 17.70 -5.98 0.65
CA GLU A 69 18.89 -6.08 1.48
C GLU A 69 18.76 -5.16 2.69
N VAL A 70 18.87 -5.73 3.89
CA VAL A 70 18.48 -5.05 5.11
C VAL A 70 19.53 -5.24 6.19
N TYR A 71 19.72 -4.19 6.98
CA TYR A 71 20.51 -4.21 8.18
C TYR A 71 19.56 -4.17 9.38
N GLU A 72 19.61 -5.20 10.22
CA GLU A 72 18.74 -5.33 11.39
C GLU A 72 19.58 -5.64 12.62
N GLY A 73 19.32 -4.94 13.72
CA GLY A 73 20.05 -5.15 14.96
C GLY A 73 19.66 -4.17 16.04
N VAL A 74 20.13 -4.45 17.26
CA VAL A 74 20.13 -3.50 18.37
C VAL A 74 21.15 -2.41 18.06
N CYS A 75 20.73 -1.15 18.10
CA CYS A 75 21.60 0.01 17.98
C CYS A 75 22.52 0.08 19.20
N THR A 76 23.82 -0.12 18.99
CA THR A 76 24.84 -0.05 20.05
C THR A 76 25.60 1.28 20.05
N GLU A 77 25.60 1.97 18.92
CA GLU A 77 26.33 3.21 18.72
C GLU A 77 25.57 4.05 17.69
N LEU A 78 25.44 5.34 17.92
CA LEU A 78 24.84 6.29 16.99
C LEU A 78 25.59 7.62 17.12
N THR A 79 26.53 7.85 16.21
CA THR A 79 27.45 8.99 16.28
C THR A 79 27.43 9.75 14.96
N PRO A 80 26.84 10.96 14.89
CA PRO A 80 26.96 11.83 13.72
C PRO A 80 28.37 12.43 13.64
N GLU A 81 29.01 12.35 12.48
CA GLU A 81 30.31 13.00 12.21
C GLU A 81 30.10 14.32 11.47
N GLU A 82 30.47 15.43 12.11
CA GLU A 82 30.35 16.78 11.57
C GLU A 82 31.62 17.20 10.82
N THR A 83 31.46 17.90 9.69
CA THR A 83 32.58 18.53 8.96
C THR A 83 32.37 20.04 8.85
N GLU A 84 33.48 20.78 8.78
CA GLU A 84 33.47 22.22 8.53
C GLU A 84 33.02 22.52 7.10
N ASN A 85 32.15 23.52 6.94
CA ASN A 85 31.63 23.91 5.63
C ASN A 85 32.69 24.63 4.80
N ALA A 86 32.90 24.16 3.56
CA ALA A 86 33.80 24.79 2.58
C ALA A 86 33.39 26.23 2.18
N PHE A 87 32.18 26.67 2.54
CA PHE A 87 31.62 27.99 2.21
C PHE A 87 31.56 28.99 3.39
N GLY A 88 32.28 28.75 4.49
CA GLY A 88 32.58 29.81 5.48
C GLY A 88 31.41 30.33 6.31
N GLY A 89 30.34 29.53 6.49
CA GLY A 89 29.23 29.84 7.40
C GLY A 89 29.27 28.99 8.69
N TYR A 90 28.88 29.58 9.82
CA TYR A 90 28.88 28.99 11.19
C TYR A 90 28.05 27.70 11.38
N GLN A 91 27.42 27.15 10.34
CA GLN A 91 26.70 25.90 10.43
C GLN A 91 27.64 24.74 10.18
N LYS A 92 27.71 23.83 11.14
CA LYS A 92 28.34 22.52 10.94
C LYS A 92 27.41 21.66 10.10
N THR A 93 27.95 20.95 9.13
CA THR A 93 27.17 20.04 8.28
C THR A 93 27.56 18.60 8.62
N ILE A 94 26.56 17.74 8.77
CA ILE A 94 26.79 16.32 9.04
C ILE A 94 27.33 15.69 7.75
N SER A 95 28.49 15.07 7.86
CA SER A 95 29.18 14.43 6.73
C SER A 95 28.75 12.97 6.54
N HIS A 96 28.53 12.26 7.64
CA HIS A 96 27.99 10.90 7.69
C HIS A 96 27.59 10.56 9.12
N VAL A 97 26.84 9.46 9.28
CA VAL A 97 26.48 8.92 10.59
C VAL A 97 27.09 7.55 10.74
N VAL A 98 27.80 7.32 11.85
CA VAL A 98 28.30 6.00 12.23
C VAL A 98 27.25 5.34 13.11
N ILE A 99 26.77 4.17 12.69
CA ILE A 99 25.84 3.36 13.47
C ILE A 99 26.43 1.98 13.75
N GLY A 100 26.38 1.54 15.00
CA GLY A 100 26.73 0.19 15.41
C GLY A 100 25.47 -0.65 15.57
N LEU A 101 25.41 -1.79 14.90
CA LEU A 101 24.31 -2.74 15.02
C LEU A 101 24.79 -4.07 15.57
N LYS A 102 24.04 -4.65 16.50
CA LYS A 102 24.34 -5.95 17.12
C LYS A 102 23.17 -6.92 17.03
N THR A 103 23.48 -8.17 16.74
CA THR A 103 22.57 -9.31 16.72
C THR A 103 23.14 -10.45 17.56
N SER A 104 22.38 -11.53 17.68
CA SER A 104 22.84 -12.76 18.35
C SER A 104 24.06 -13.42 17.69
N LYS A 105 24.31 -13.21 16.38
CA LYS A 105 25.46 -13.81 15.68
C LYS A 105 26.68 -12.91 15.59
N GLY A 106 26.50 -11.60 15.68
CA GLY A 106 27.62 -10.66 15.55
C GLY A 106 27.19 -9.19 15.56
N SER A 107 28.19 -8.32 15.46
CA SER A 107 28.01 -6.87 15.34
C SER A 107 28.62 -6.33 14.05
N LYS A 108 28.12 -5.20 13.58
CA LYS A 108 28.63 -4.50 12.41
C LYS A 108 28.48 -3.00 12.61
N GLN A 109 29.53 -2.25 12.32
CA GLN A 109 29.46 -0.79 12.20
C GLN A 109 29.20 -0.41 10.74
N LEU A 110 28.33 0.56 10.54
CA LEU A 110 27.94 1.09 9.23
C LEU A 110 28.21 2.59 9.21
N LYS A 111 28.70 3.07 8.08
CA LYS A 111 28.76 4.50 7.77
C LYS A 111 27.60 4.81 6.83
N LEU A 112 26.69 5.67 7.28
CA LEU A 112 25.45 6.01 6.60
C LEU A 112 25.52 7.44 6.05
N ASP A 113 24.83 7.65 4.95
CA ASP A 113 24.68 8.96 4.33
C ASP A 113 23.98 9.96 5.28
N PRO A 114 24.32 11.26 5.26
CA PRO A 114 23.68 12.28 6.08
C PRO A 114 22.15 12.30 5.98
N THR A 115 21.58 11.99 4.81
CA THR A 115 20.11 11.96 4.63
C THR A 115 19.41 10.94 5.52
N ILE A 116 20.11 9.88 5.94
CA ILE A 116 19.59 8.86 6.84
C ILE A 116 19.49 9.40 8.28
N TYR A 117 20.31 10.40 8.64
CA TYR A 117 20.27 11.02 9.96
C TYR A 117 18.91 11.66 10.27
N ASP A 118 18.34 12.36 9.29
CA ASP A 118 17.03 13.00 9.45
C ASP A 118 15.93 11.96 9.70
N ALA A 119 16.01 10.79 9.05
CA ALA A 119 15.10 9.68 9.28
C ALA A 119 15.27 9.09 10.69
N ILE A 120 16.50 8.94 11.17
CA ILE A 120 16.83 8.47 12.53
C ILE A 120 16.25 9.43 13.58
N MET A 121 16.41 10.75 13.37
CA MET A 121 15.83 11.77 14.25
C MET A 121 14.31 11.73 14.26
N LYS A 122 13.68 11.58 13.10
CA LYS A 122 12.22 11.51 12.97
C LYS A 122 11.63 10.29 13.68
N GLU A 123 12.29 9.14 13.57
CA GLU A 123 11.91 7.89 14.23
C GLU A 123 12.31 7.85 15.72
N LYS A 124 12.99 8.90 16.23
CA LYS A 124 13.49 9.01 17.61
C LYS A 124 14.33 7.79 18.04
N ILE A 125 15.17 7.32 17.12
CA ILE A 125 16.00 6.14 17.37
C ILE A 125 17.13 6.49 18.33
N SER A 126 17.32 5.62 19.31
CA SER A 126 18.33 5.75 20.34
C SER A 126 19.16 4.47 20.51
N VAL A 127 20.28 4.58 21.21
CA VAL A 127 21.08 3.40 21.61
C VAL A 127 20.23 2.52 22.52
N GLY A 128 20.19 1.22 22.22
CA GLY A 128 19.33 0.24 22.87
C GLY A 128 18.07 -0.12 22.10
N ASP A 129 17.74 0.60 21.02
CA ASP A 129 16.59 0.27 20.18
C ASP A 129 16.92 -0.80 19.13
N VAL A 130 15.98 -1.72 18.87
CA VAL A 130 16.03 -2.60 17.71
C VAL A 130 15.52 -1.83 16.50
N ILE A 131 16.35 -1.77 15.46
CA ILE A 131 16.02 -1.04 14.24
C ILE A 131 16.25 -1.88 13.00
N TYR A 132 15.62 -1.43 11.93
CA TYR A 132 15.74 -1.98 10.59
C TYR A 132 16.10 -0.84 9.62
N ILE A 133 17.13 -1.06 8.80
CA ILE A 133 17.58 -0.13 7.76
C ILE A 133 17.55 -0.84 6.40
N GLU A 134 16.83 -0.27 5.43
CA GLU A 134 16.83 -0.73 4.05
C GLU A 134 18.01 -0.15 3.29
N SER A 135 18.84 -1.02 2.68
CA SER A 135 20.08 -0.61 2.02
C SER A 135 19.85 0.24 0.77
N SER A 136 18.76 -0.01 0.04
CA SER A 136 18.43 0.65 -1.24
C SER A 136 17.82 2.03 -1.06
N SER A 137 16.90 2.19 -0.10
CA SER A 137 16.15 3.44 0.09
C SER A 137 16.68 4.32 1.21
N GLY A 138 17.54 3.78 2.09
CA GLY A 138 17.94 4.45 3.32
C GLY A 138 16.80 4.56 4.34
N ALA A 139 15.66 3.93 4.11
CA ALA A 139 14.53 3.97 5.03
C ALA A 139 14.89 3.23 6.33
N VAL A 140 14.70 3.93 7.44
CA VAL A 140 14.92 3.40 8.79
C VAL A 140 13.59 3.27 9.52
N LYS A 141 13.42 2.19 10.30
CA LYS A 141 12.26 1.98 11.17
C LYS A 141 12.70 1.52 12.55
N ARG A 142 12.12 2.11 13.59
CA ARG A 142 12.24 1.62 14.98
C ARG A 142 11.28 0.46 15.18
N VAL A 143 11.80 -0.70 15.60
CA VAL A 143 10.98 -1.90 15.90
C VAL A 143 10.52 -1.89 17.36
N GLY A 144 11.39 -1.45 18.28
CA GLY A 144 11.08 -1.39 19.70
C GLY A 144 12.35 -1.26 20.55
N ARG A 145 12.17 -1.21 21.86
CA ARG A 145 13.28 -1.17 22.82
C ARG A 145 13.80 -2.58 23.08
N HIS A 146 15.12 -2.77 23.13
CA HIS A 146 15.64 -4.10 23.42
C HIS A 146 15.40 -4.48 24.90
N ASP A 147 14.91 -5.70 25.15
CA ASP A 147 14.58 -6.22 26.50
C ASP A 147 15.68 -6.02 27.56
N ALA A 148 16.97 -6.09 27.19
CA ALA A 148 18.07 -5.88 28.12
C ALA A 148 18.17 -4.44 28.67
N TYR A 149 17.46 -3.51 28.03
CA TYR A 149 17.35 -2.10 28.43
C TYR A 149 16.00 -1.80 29.11
N ALA A 150 15.21 -2.82 29.45
CA ALA A 150 14.04 -2.66 30.30
C ALA A 150 14.50 -2.34 31.74
N HIS A 151 14.26 -1.12 32.19
CA HIS A 151 14.49 -0.75 33.59
C HIS A 151 13.23 -1.04 34.41
N GLU A 152 13.38 -1.66 35.59
CA GLU A 152 12.25 -2.00 36.49
C GLU A 152 11.44 -0.78 36.97
N PHE A 153 11.96 0.45 36.77
CA PHE A 153 11.35 1.70 37.22
C PHE A 153 10.86 2.59 36.08
N ASP A 154 10.90 2.10 34.84
CA ASP A 154 10.43 2.86 33.69
C ASP A 154 8.90 2.80 33.61
N LEU A 155 8.25 3.96 33.76
CA LEU A 155 6.79 4.10 33.64
C LEU A 155 6.37 4.25 32.16
N GLU A 156 7.32 4.20 31.23
CA GLU A 156 7.07 4.33 29.80
C GLU A 156 6.50 3.02 29.21
N ALA A 157 5.41 3.14 28.47
CA ALA A 157 4.81 2.04 27.72
C ALA A 157 5.59 1.79 26.42
N GLU A 158 6.85 1.41 26.52
CA GLU A 158 7.65 1.02 25.36
C GLU A 158 7.35 -0.42 24.95
N GLU A 159 7.31 -0.67 23.63
CA GLU A 159 7.24 -2.03 23.09
C GLU A 159 8.64 -2.66 23.17
N TYR A 160 8.80 -3.60 24.09
CA TYR A 160 10.05 -4.34 24.28
C TYR A 160 10.15 -5.52 23.33
N VAL A 161 11.30 -5.64 22.67
CA VAL A 161 11.55 -6.65 21.64
C VAL A 161 12.88 -7.40 21.88
N PRO A 162 12.90 -8.71 21.58
CA PRO A 162 14.08 -9.53 21.78
C PRO A 162 15.18 -9.20 20.77
N MET A 163 16.41 -9.62 21.09
CA MET A 163 17.55 -9.45 20.19
C MET A 163 17.31 -10.17 18.86
N PRO A 164 17.53 -9.50 17.70
CA PRO A 164 17.40 -10.13 16.40
C PRO A 164 18.28 -11.38 16.24
N LYS A 165 17.69 -12.41 15.61
CA LYS A 165 18.38 -13.66 15.26
C LYS A 165 19.02 -13.55 13.88
N GLY A 166 20.14 -14.23 13.71
CA GLY A 166 20.86 -14.24 12.43
C GLY A 166 21.88 -13.12 12.33
N ASP A 167 22.36 -12.90 11.11
CA ASP A 167 23.38 -11.91 10.80
C ASP A 167 22.79 -10.50 10.72
N VAL A 168 23.60 -9.49 11.03
CA VAL A 168 23.18 -8.07 10.96
C VAL A 168 22.72 -7.71 9.54
N HIS A 169 23.46 -8.15 8.53
CA HIS A 169 23.11 -7.97 7.12
C HIS A 169 22.42 -9.22 6.60
N LYS A 170 21.19 -9.08 6.12
CA LYS A 170 20.42 -10.20 5.58
C LYS A 170 19.54 -9.77 4.42
N LYS A 171 19.14 -10.76 3.60
CA LYS A 171 18.12 -10.59 2.56
C LYS A 171 16.77 -10.93 3.17
N ARG A 172 15.82 -10.01 3.07
CA ARG A 172 14.45 -10.20 3.55
C ARG A 172 13.50 -10.17 2.35
N GLU A 173 12.74 -11.24 2.19
CA GLU A 173 11.61 -11.24 1.26
C GLU A 173 10.48 -10.41 1.88
N ILE A 174 10.07 -9.37 1.17
CA ILE A 174 8.96 -8.51 1.52
C ILE A 174 7.86 -8.79 0.50
N VAL A 175 6.71 -9.21 1.02
CA VAL A 175 5.50 -9.38 0.22
C VAL A 175 4.62 -8.17 0.49
N GLN A 176 4.24 -7.47 -0.58
CA GLN A 176 3.32 -6.34 -0.52
C GLN A 176 2.10 -6.66 -1.37
N ASP A 177 0.93 -6.59 -0.74
CA ASP A 177 -0.35 -6.69 -1.43
C ASP A 177 -0.83 -5.27 -1.75
N VAL A 178 -0.97 -4.93 -3.03
CA VAL A 178 -1.45 -3.62 -3.50
C VAL A 178 -2.58 -3.81 -4.50
N THR A 179 -3.52 -2.88 -4.60
CA THR A 179 -4.54 -2.94 -5.66
C THR A 179 -4.08 -2.18 -6.90
N LEU A 180 -4.68 -2.47 -8.05
CA LEU A 180 -4.44 -1.66 -9.26
C LEU A 180 -4.91 -0.21 -9.07
N HIS A 181 -5.90 0.01 -8.21
CA HIS A 181 -6.34 1.36 -7.87
C HIS A 181 -5.27 2.14 -7.10
N ASP A 182 -4.55 1.49 -6.17
CA ASP A 182 -3.48 2.14 -5.41
C ASP A 182 -2.35 2.58 -6.35
N LEU A 183 -2.00 1.74 -7.34
CA LEU A 183 -1.04 2.09 -8.39
C LEU A 183 -1.55 3.22 -9.28
N ASP A 184 -2.81 3.18 -9.70
CA ASP A 184 -3.44 4.26 -10.48
C ASP A 184 -3.37 5.60 -9.72
N MET A 185 -3.70 5.60 -8.42
CA MET A 185 -3.71 6.81 -7.58
C MET A 185 -2.31 7.35 -7.30
N ALA A 186 -1.34 6.47 -6.98
CA ALA A 186 0.04 6.86 -6.70
C ALA A 186 0.71 7.56 -7.90
N ASN A 187 0.36 7.14 -9.13
CA ASN A 187 0.91 7.74 -10.34
C ASN A 187 0.12 8.97 -10.83
N ALA A 188 -1.20 9.04 -10.55
CA ALA A 188 -2.03 10.19 -10.92
C ALA A 188 -1.83 11.41 -10.01
N LYS A 189 -1.53 11.19 -8.72
CA LYS A 189 -1.19 12.22 -7.73
C LYS A 189 0.10 11.82 -7.01
N PRO A 190 1.29 12.13 -7.56
CA PRO A 190 2.52 11.85 -6.85
C PRO A 190 2.54 12.64 -5.54
N VAL A 191 2.39 11.93 -4.42
CA VAL A 191 2.46 12.50 -3.08
C VAL A 191 3.93 12.82 -2.81
N GLY A 192 4.35 14.07 -3.01
CA GLY A 192 5.75 14.45 -2.77
C GLY A 192 6.30 15.66 -3.52
N GLY A 193 5.49 16.38 -4.30
CA GLY A 193 5.93 17.67 -4.83
C GLY A 193 6.19 18.67 -3.69
N GLN A 194 7.42 19.20 -3.61
CA GLN A 194 7.80 20.30 -2.71
C GLN A 194 7.25 21.67 -3.15
N ASP A 195 6.32 21.70 -4.11
CA ASP A 195 5.78 22.95 -4.63
C ASP A 195 4.69 23.51 -3.71
N VAL A 196 4.69 24.82 -3.52
CA VAL A 196 3.67 25.56 -2.74
C VAL A 196 2.25 25.23 -3.22
N LEU A 197 2.11 24.90 -4.51
CA LEU A 197 0.84 24.50 -5.12
C LEU A 197 0.36 23.12 -4.67
N SER A 198 1.25 22.12 -4.53
CA SER A 198 0.87 20.77 -4.04
C SER A 198 0.57 20.75 -2.54
N MET A 199 1.20 21.63 -1.75
CA MET A 199 0.82 21.83 -0.34
C MET A 199 -0.54 22.49 -0.20
N MET A 200 -0.87 23.44 -1.10
CA MET A 200 -2.17 24.12 -1.10
C MET A 200 -3.31 23.18 -1.56
N ASP A 201 -3.03 22.29 -2.52
CA ASP A 201 -3.98 21.28 -3.00
C ASP A 201 -4.23 20.18 -1.95
N GLN A 202 -3.27 19.90 -1.06
CA GLN A 202 -3.46 19.03 0.13
C GLN A 202 -4.32 19.69 1.23
N LEU A 203 -4.31 21.02 1.34
CA LEU A 203 -5.15 21.76 2.30
C LEU A 203 -6.60 21.95 1.82
N MET A 204 -6.84 21.83 0.51
CA MET A 204 -8.19 21.88 -0.06
C MET A 204 -8.85 20.49 -0.06
N LYS A 205 -10.19 20.47 -0.03
CA LYS A 205 -10.94 19.20 -0.13
C LYS A 205 -10.47 18.44 -1.38
N PRO A 206 -10.02 17.18 -1.25
CA PRO A 206 -9.54 16.42 -2.39
C PRO A 206 -10.70 16.18 -3.35
N LYS A 207 -10.69 16.87 -4.50
CA LYS A 207 -11.63 16.58 -5.59
C LYS A 207 -11.33 15.19 -6.14
N LYS A 208 -12.37 14.44 -6.52
CA LYS A 208 -12.20 13.20 -7.27
C LYS A 208 -11.59 13.54 -8.63
N THR A 209 -10.36 13.07 -8.86
CA THR A 209 -9.66 13.25 -10.13
C THR A 209 -9.87 12.03 -11.01
N GLU A 210 -10.37 12.23 -12.22
CA GLU A 210 -10.48 11.14 -13.20
C GLU A 210 -9.10 10.66 -13.63
N ILE A 211 -8.89 9.35 -13.56
CA ILE A 211 -7.67 8.70 -14.02
C ILE A 211 -7.83 8.42 -15.51
N THR A 212 -6.92 8.96 -16.32
CA THR A 212 -7.01 8.84 -17.78
C THR A 212 -6.77 7.40 -18.24
N ASP A 213 -7.41 7.01 -19.35
CA ASP A 213 -7.20 5.70 -19.96
C ASP A 213 -5.75 5.48 -20.44
N LYS A 214 -5.04 6.56 -20.77
CA LYS A 214 -3.61 6.48 -21.15
C LYS A 214 -2.77 6.00 -19.97
N LEU A 215 -2.93 6.64 -18.80
CA LEU A 215 -2.22 6.26 -17.57
C LEU A 215 -2.51 4.81 -17.18
N ARG A 216 -3.78 4.40 -17.24
CA ARG A 216 -4.19 3.01 -16.97
C ARG A 216 -3.55 1.99 -17.92
N LYS A 217 -3.38 2.34 -19.20
CA LYS A 217 -2.70 1.46 -20.17
C LYS A 217 -1.20 1.35 -19.88
N GLU A 218 -0.57 2.43 -19.45
CA GLU A 218 0.84 2.42 -19.05
C GLU A 218 1.04 1.57 -17.80
N ILE A 219 0.19 1.74 -16.78
CA ILE A 219 0.22 0.92 -15.56
C ILE A 219 0.01 -0.55 -15.89
N ASN A 220 -0.96 -0.89 -16.75
CA ASN A 220 -1.18 -2.28 -17.15
C ASN A 220 0.08 -2.89 -17.79
N LYS A 221 0.78 -2.16 -18.67
CA LYS A 221 2.03 -2.66 -19.27
C LYS A 221 3.11 -2.92 -18.23
N VAL A 222 3.22 -2.08 -17.21
CA VAL A 222 4.19 -2.28 -16.12
C VAL A 222 3.80 -3.49 -15.27
N VAL A 223 2.52 -3.66 -14.97
CA VAL A 223 2.00 -4.82 -14.23
C VAL A 223 2.23 -6.12 -15.00
N ASP A 224 1.92 -6.14 -16.31
CA ASP A 224 2.20 -7.28 -17.19
C ASP A 224 3.69 -7.66 -17.13
N LYS A 225 4.58 -6.66 -17.24
CA LYS A 225 6.03 -6.89 -17.14
C LYS A 225 6.45 -7.49 -15.79
N TYR A 226 5.87 -7.04 -14.68
CA TYR A 226 6.19 -7.60 -13.35
C TYR A 226 5.68 -9.03 -13.18
N ILE A 227 4.54 -9.36 -13.79
CA ILE A 227 4.00 -10.72 -13.82
C ILE A 227 4.90 -11.62 -14.67
N ASP A 228 5.28 -11.18 -15.87
CA ASP A 228 6.15 -11.92 -16.78
C ASP A 228 7.55 -12.18 -16.18
N GLN A 229 8.05 -11.25 -15.37
CA GLN A 229 9.32 -11.39 -14.65
C GLN A 229 9.21 -12.24 -13.38
N GLY A 230 8.01 -12.65 -12.97
CA GLY A 230 7.77 -13.39 -11.73
C GLY A 230 7.96 -12.56 -10.45
N VAL A 231 8.02 -11.23 -10.58
CA VAL A 231 8.14 -10.28 -9.44
C VAL A 231 6.78 -10.04 -8.79
N ALA A 232 5.69 -10.15 -9.56
CA ALA A 232 4.34 -9.95 -9.06
C ALA A 232 3.39 -11.07 -9.48
N GLU A 233 2.39 -11.32 -8.64
CA GLU A 233 1.32 -12.28 -8.88
C GLU A 233 -0.03 -11.55 -8.85
N LEU A 234 -0.82 -11.69 -9.91
CA LEU A 234 -2.16 -11.11 -9.96
C LEU A 234 -3.11 -11.88 -9.03
N VAL A 235 -3.80 -11.16 -8.16
CA VAL A 235 -4.83 -11.70 -7.27
C VAL A 235 -6.20 -11.16 -7.70
N PRO A 236 -6.96 -11.91 -8.52
CA PRO A 236 -8.31 -11.50 -8.89
C PRO A 236 -9.21 -11.54 -7.66
N GLY A 237 -9.72 -10.39 -7.25
CA GLY A 237 -10.66 -10.26 -6.15
C GLY A 237 -12.11 -10.34 -6.61
N VAL A 238 -12.98 -9.80 -5.77
CA VAL A 238 -14.43 -9.78 -5.98
C VAL A 238 -14.94 -8.35 -5.94
N LEU A 239 -15.68 -7.96 -6.98
CA LEU A 239 -16.49 -6.76 -6.99
C LEU A 239 -17.94 -7.15 -6.69
N PHE A 240 -18.45 -6.74 -5.53
CA PHE A 240 -19.84 -6.95 -5.17
C PHE A 240 -20.65 -5.68 -5.47
N ILE A 241 -21.62 -5.76 -6.37
CA ILE A 241 -22.52 -4.66 -6.72
C ILE A 241 -23.93 -4.98 -6.18
N ASP A 242 -24.28 -4.35 -5.07
CA ASP A 242 -25.64 -4.42 -4.52
C ASP A 242 -26.58 -3.50 -5.30
N GLU A 243 -27.88 -3.81 -5.27
CA GLU A 243 -28.92 -3.05 -5.98
C GLU A 243 -28.59 -2.78 -7.46
N VAL A 244 -28.10 -3.80 -8.19
CA VAL A 244 -27.67 -3.67 -9.59
C VAL A 244 -28.76 -3.13 -10.53
N HIS A 245 -30.04 -3.28 -10.16
CA HIS A 245 -31.18 -2.73 -10.90
C HIS A 245 -31.25 -1.20 -10.90
N MET A 246 -30.40 -0.52 -10.10
CA MET A 246 -30.23 0.93 -10.15
C MET A 246 -29.30 1.38 -11.28
N LEU A 247 -28.61 0.46 -11.96
CA LEU A 247 -27.71 0.76 -13.07
C LEU A 247 -28.49 0.93 -14.39
N ASP A 248 -27.99 1.82 -15.25
CA ASP A 248 -28.53 2.08 -16.58
C ASP A 248 -27.83 1.27 -17.69
N ILE A 249 -28.40 1.32 -18.90
CA ILE A 249 -27.87 0.58 -20.07
C ILE A 249 -26.44 0.96 -20.44
N GLU A 250 -26.05 2.22 -20.24
CA GLU A 250 -24.68 2.69 -20.49
C GLU A 250 -23.69 1.99 -19.55
N THR A 251 -24.06 1.89 -18.28
CA THR A 251 -23.28 1.16 -17.26
C THR A 251 -23.14 -0.32 -17.62
N PHE A 252 -24.22 -1.01 -18.02
CA PHE A 252 -24.13 -2.42 -18.41
C PHE A 252 -23.27 -2.64 -19.66
N THR A 253 -23.35 -1.73 -20.63
CA THR A 253 -22.49 -1.76 -21.83
C THR A 253 -21.02 -1.65 -21.43
N TYR A 254 -20.71 -0.78 -20.47
CA TYR A 254 -19.36 -0.67 -19.92
C TYR A 254 -18.92 -1.93 -19.16
N LEU A 255 -19.78 -2.46 -18.29
CA LEU A 255 -19.52 -3.69 -17.52
C LEU A 255 -19.21 -4.88 -18.43
N HIS A 256 -19.96 -5.05 -19.51
CA HIS A 256 -19.72 -6.13 -20.48
C HIS A 256 -18.30 -6.07 -21.03
N ARG A 257 -17.86 -4.89 -21.49
CA ARG A 257 -16.49 -4.70 -21.99
C ARG A 257 -15.44 -4.85 -20.89
N ALA A 258 -15.73 -4.39 -19.67
CA ALA A 258 -14.79 -4.49 -18.54
C ALA A 258 -14.56 -5.95 -18.13
N LEU A 259 -15.59 -6.79 -18.19
CA LEU A 259 -15.51 -8.23 -17.90
C LEU A 259 -14.68 -9.00 -18.94
N GLU A 260 -14.56 -8.52 -20.18
CA GLU A 260 -13.69 -9.15 -21.19
C GLU A 260 -12.18 -8.94 -20.94
N SER A 261 -11.82 -8.06 -20.00
CA SER A 261 -10.43 -7.79 -19.65
C SER A 261 -9.74 -9.00 -19.01
N SER A 262 -8.47 -9.22 -19.33
CA SER A 262 -7.64 -10.27 -18.73
C SER A 262 -7.51 -10.16 -17.21
N PHE A 263 -7.60 -8.94 -16.69
CA PHE A 263 -7.51 -8.63 -15.27
C PHE A 263 -8.86 -8.57 -14.56
N ALA A 264 -9.97 -8.87 -15.24
CA ALA A 264 -11.30 -8.63 -14.68
C ALA A 264 -11.53 -9.45 -13.39
N PRO A 265 -11.98 -8.81 -12.30
CA PRO A 265 -12.36 -9.51 -11.07
C PRO A 265 -13.62 -10.35 -11.30
N ILE A 266 -13.96 -11.18 -10.32
CA ILE A 266 -15.28 -11.81 -10.28
C ILE A 266 -16.29 -10.76 -9.85
N VAL A 267 -17.40 -10.63 -10.57
CA VAL A 267 -18.46 -9.69 -10.23
C VAL A 267 -19.64 -10.43 -9.62
N ILE A 268 -20.06 -10.05 -8.41
CA ILE A 268 -21.28 -10.55 -7.78
C ILE A 268 -22.30 -9.42 -7.81
N PHE A 269 -23.38 -9.61 -8.55
CA PHE A 269 -24.52 -8.70 -8.58
C PHE A 269 -25.57 -9.14 -7.56
N ALA A 270 -26.24 -8.19 -6.91
CA ALA A 270 -27.45 -8.46 -6.15
C ALA A 270 -28.63 -7.60 -6.65
N THR A 271 -29.80 -8.23 -6.74
CA THR A 271 -31.06 -7.55 -7.05
C THR A 271 -32.19 -8.08 -6.18
N ASN A 272 -33.08 -7.17 -5.78
CA ASN A 272 -34.34 -7.46 -5.12
C ASN A 272 -35.57 -7.29 -6.05
N ARG A 273 -35.35 -6.88 -7.31
CA ARG A 273 -36.41 -6.70 -8.31
C ARG A 273 -36.48 -7.89 -9.26
N GLY A 274 -37.71 -8.32 -9.56
CA GLY A 274 -37.98 -9.39 -10.53
C GLY A 274 -37.94 -8.91 -11.97
N ILE A 275 -38.81 -7.95 -12.32
CA ILE A 275 -38.82 -7.29 -13.64
C ILE A 275 -38.46 -5.83 -13.42
N CYS A 276 -37.44 -5.36 -14.14
CA CYS A 276 -37.04 -3.96 -14.16
C CYS A 276 -36.99 -3.50 -15.61
N THR A 277 -37.72 -2.43 -15.92
CA THR A 277 -37.58 -1.72 -17.20
C THR A 277 -36.35 -0.82 -17.10
N ILE A 278 -35.33 -1.13 -17.89
CA ILE A 278 -34.11 -0.31 -18.07
C ILE A 278 -34.41 0.78 -19.09
#